data_AF-A0A7X7Y4R0-F1
#
_entry.id   AF-A0A7X7Y4R0-F1
#
_cell.length_a   1.000
_cell.length_b   1.000
_cell.length_c   1.000
_cell.angle_alpha   90.00
_cell.angle_beta   90.00
_cell.angle_gamma   90.00
#
_symmetry.space_group_name_H-M   'P 1'
#
loop_
_entity.id
_entity.type
_entity.pdbx_description
1 polymer ?
#
loop_
_entity_poly.entity_id
_entity_poly.type
_entity_poly.pdbx_seq_one_letter_code
_entity_poly.pdbx_strand_id
1 'polypeptide(L)'
;LLGRVNRQFLKETMTETVKITVMTMFIVIGASLFARFVSLSLLPRKLLGLLEPLKSTPMVIVLIILVFYFILFMFIDNIAVILMTVPIVLPIIEPLNVDPIWFGVMVMVSCTIGLITPPVGTNVFIVGSTTGTSIEGMFKITFIFALISSVIVLALLIMFPGLITWLPSIMAK
;
A
#
# COMPACT_ATOMS: atom_id res chain seq x y z
N LEU A 1 26.37 9.25 23.92
CA LEU A 1 25.23 9.22 22.96
C LEU A 1 24.59 10.60 22.74
N LEU A 2 24.37 11.43 23.77
CA LEU A 2 23.74 12.76 23.66
C LEU A 2 24.63 13.90 23.11
N GLY A 3 25.94 13.70 22.93
CA GLY A 3 26.86 14.73 22.38
C GLY A 3 26.81 14.91 20.86
N ARG A 4 25.97 14.15 20.14
CA ARG A 4 25.84 14.21 18.67
C ARG A 4 24.72 15.13 18.17
N VAL A 5 23.85 15.61 19.07
CA VAL A 5 22.77 16.54 18.71
C VAL A 5 23.31 17.96 18.80
N ASN A 6 23.96 18.42 17.72
CA ASN A 6 24.40 19.80 17.58
C ASN A 6 23.41 20.59 16.68
N ARG A 7 23.55 21.92 16.62
CA ARG A 7 22.67 22.79 15.80
C ARG A 7 22.75 22.44 14.31
N GLN A 8 23.88 21.93 13.83
CA GLN A 8 24.06 21.50 12.46
C GLN A 8 23.28 20.21 12.15
N PHE A 9 23.36 19.22 13.04
CA PHE A 9 22.58 17.97 12.98
C PHE A 9 21.08 18.24 12.98
N LEU A 10 20.60 19.17 13.83
CA LEU A 10 19.20 19.60 13.82
C LEU A 10 18.81 20.24 12.49
N LYS A 11 19.67 21.09 11.91
CA LYS A 11 19.41 21.72 10.62
C LYS A 11 19.38 20.70 9.48
N GLU A 12 20.31 19.75 9.47
CA GLU A 12 20.41 18.68 8.47
C GLU A 12 19.18 17.76 8.52
N THR A 13 18.86 17.21 9.69
CA THR A 13 17.70 16.31 9.88
C THR A 13 16.37 16.99 9.56
N MET A 14 16.18 18.26 9.95
CA MET A 14 14.98 19.02 9.55
C MET A 14 14.92 19.24 8.04
N THR A 15 16.04 19.55 7.40
CA THR A 15 16.09 19.75 5.94
C THR A 15 15.75 18.46 5.20
N GLU A 16 16.27 17.32 5.62
CA GLU A 16 15.93 16.01 5.06
C GLU A 16 14.45 15.67 5.26
N THR A 17 13.92 15.89 6.47
CA THR A 17 12.51 15.67 6.78
C THR A 17 11.60 16.53 5.90
N VAL A 18 11.94 17.81 5.72
CA VAL A 18 11.19 18.73 4.85
C VAL A 18 11.24 18.26 3.40
N LYS A 19 12.39 17.79 2.89
CA LYS A 19 12.50 17.27 1.53
C LYS A 19 11.57 16.10 1.29
N ILE A 20 11.59 15.09 2.16
CA ILE A 20 10.71 13.92 2.05
C ILE A 20 9.24 14.36 2.12
N THR A 21 8.90 15.23 3.06
CA THR A 21 7.53 15.76 3.21
C THR A 21 7.08 16.51 1.96
N VAL A 22 7.91 17.37 1.39
CA VAL A 22 7.60 18.12 0.17
C VAL A 22 7.39 17.17 -1.01
N MET A 23 8.23 16.15 -1.18
CA MET A 23 8.03 15.13 -2.22
C MET A 23 6.68 14.42 -2.06
N THR A 24 6.30 14.03 -0.84
CA THR A 24 4.98 13.41 -0.60
C THR A 24 3.83 14.37 -0.89
N MET A 25 3.95 15.65 -0.53
CA MET A 25 2.91 16.65 -0.80
C MET A 25 2.73 16.89 -2.30
N PHE A 26 3.81 16.91 -3.08
CA PHE A 26 3.71 16.99 -4.55
C PHE A 26 2.96 15.79 -5.13
N ILE A 27 3.21 14.58 -4.61
CA ILE A 27 2.48 13.37 -5.01
C ILE A 27 0.99 13.49 -4.66
N VAL A 28 0.65 13.98 -3.45
CA VAL A 28 -0.75 14.23 -3.05
C VAL A 28 -1.44 15.21 -3.99
N ILE A 29 -0.77 16.32 -4.34
CA ILE A 29 -1.32 17.29 -5.29
C ILE A 29 -1.56 16.64 -6.66
N GLY A 30 -0.58 15.93 -7.21
CA GLY A 30 -0.71 15.22 -8.48
C GLY A 30 -1.83 14.18 -8.46
N ALA A 31 -1.92 13.39 -7.39
CA ALA A 31 -2.98 12.42 -7.17
C ALA A 31 -4.37 13.07 -7.09
N SER A 32 -4.50 14.24 -6.45
CA SER A 32 -5.77 14.96 -6.36
C SER A 32 -6.27 15.46 -7.74
N LEU A 33 -5.34 15.88 -8.60
CA LEU A 33 -5.66 16.25 -9.99
C LEU A 33 -6.01 15.01 -10.82
N PHE A 34 -5.24 13.93 -10.65
CA PHE A 34 -5.48 12.66 -11.30
C PHE A 34 -6.85 12.07 -10.91
N ALA A 35 -7.26 12.18 -9.66
CA ALA A 35 -8.57 11.76 -9.16
C ALA A 35 -9.71 12.43 -9.94
N ARG A 36 -9.61 13.75 -10.16
CA ARG A 36 -10.59 14.50 -10.96
C ARG A 36 -10.60 14.04 -12.41
N PHE A 37 -9.43 13.84 -13.01
CA PHE A 37 -9.32 13.32 -14.36
C PHE A 37 -9.98 11.94 -14.50
N VAL A 38 -9.69 11.01 -13.60
CA VAL A 38 -10.29 9.68 -13.55
C VAL A 38 -11.81 9.77 -13.45
N SER A 39 -12.33 10.59 -12.54
CA SER A 39 -13.77 10.79 -12.36
C SER A 39 -14.45 11.31 -13.63
N LEU A 40 -13.79 12.17 -14.40
CA LEU A 40 -14.34 12.72 -15.65
C LEU A 40 -14.17 11.78 -16.85
N SER A 41 -13.15 10.92 -16.84
CA SER A 41 -12.80 10.03 -17.96
C SER A 41 -13.74 8.84 -18.15
N LEU A 42 -14.74 8.65 -17.27
CA LEU A 42 -15.62 7.47 -17.22
C LEU A 42 -14.88 6.12 -17.08
N LEU A 43 -13.58 6.16 -16.73
CA LEU A 43 -12.76 4.96 -16.56
C LEU A 43 -13.35 3.98 -15.53
N PRO A 44 -13.79 4.41 -14.32
CA PRO A 44 -14.38 3.49 -13.36
C PRO A 44 -15.61 2.77 -13.91
N ARG A 45 -16.45 3.47 -14.68
CA ARG A 45 -17.66 2.90 -15.30
C ARG A 45 -17.31 1.82 -16.32
N LYS A 46 -16.27 2.03 -17.13
CA LYS A 46 -15.81 1.05 -18.12
C LYS A 46 -15.18 -0.18 -17.46
N LEU A 47 -14.40 0.01 -16.39
CA LEU A 47 -13.83 -1.09 -15.60
C LEU A 47 -14.92 -1.91 -14.90
N LEU A 48 -15.94 -1.26 -14.34
CA LEU A 48 -17.10 -1.93 -13.77
C LEU A 48 -17.82 -2.80 -14.80
N GLY A 49 -17.99 -2.32 -16.04
CA GLY A 49 -18.57 -3.12 -17.13
C GLY A 49 -17.73 -4.35 -17.52
N LEU A 50 -16.40 -4.25 -17.46
CA LEU A 50 -15.51 -5.41 -17.68
C LEU A 50 -15.61 -6.44 -16.55
N LEU A 51 -15.87 -5.98 -15.33
CA LEU A 51 -16.00 -6.82 -14.14
C LEU A 51 -17.44 -7.31 -13.90
N GLU A 52 -18.41 -6.84 -14.69
CA GLU A 52 -19.82 -7.19 -14.58
C GLU A 52 -20.09 -8.71 -14.63
N PRO A 53 -19.39 -9.51 -15.46
CA PRO A 53 -19.53 -10.98 -15.44
C PRO A 53 -19.08 -11.62 -14.12
N LEU A 54 -18.18 -10.96 -13.39
CA LEU A 54 -17.62 -11.43 -12.11
C LEU A 54 -18.35 -10.84 -10.89
N LYS A 55 -19.38 -10.01 -11.11
CA LYS A 55 -20.15 -9.36 -10.04
C LYS A 55 -20.80 -10.34 -9.08
N SER A 56 -21.10 -11.57 -9.53
CA SER A 56 -21.62 -12.65 -8.69
C SER A 56 -20.63 -13.14 -7.63
N THR A 57 -19.33 -12.88 -7.80
CA THR A 57 -18.28 -13.28 -6.86
C THR A 57 -17.37 -12.09 -6.49
N PRO A 58 -17.85 -11.17 -5.63
CA PRO A 58 -17.10 -9.96 -5.23
C PRO A 58 -15.67 -10.25 -4.71
N MET A 59 -15.49 -11.39 -4.04
CA MET A 59 -14.19 -11.80 -3.50
C MET A 59 -13.13 -12.04 -4.59
N VAL A 60 -13.53 -12.53 -5.77
CA VAL A 60 -12.61 -12.72 -6.90
C VAL A 60 -12.12 -11.39 -7.43
N ILE A 61 -13.00 -10.38 -7.51
CA ILE A 61 -12.64 -9.02 -7.93
C ILE A 61 -11.64 -8.42 -6.93
N VAL A 62 -11.92 -8.54 -5.63
CA VAL A 62 -11.00 -8.09 -4.57
C VAL A 62 -9.64 -8.76 -4.71
N LEU A 63 -9.59 -10.08 -4.91
CA LEU A 63 -8.34 -10.81 -5.07
C LEU A 63 -7.53 -10.33 -6.27
N ILE A 64 -8.18 -10.12 -7.43
CA ILE A 64 -7.53 -9.58 -8.63
C ILE A 64 -6.92 -8.20 -8.34
N ILE A 65 -7.68 -7.33 -7.68
CA ILE A 65 -7.20 -5.98 -7.31
C ILE A 65 -6.03 -6.08 -6.33
N LEU A 66 -6.08 -6.96 -5.32
CA LEU A 66 -5.00 -7.14 -4.36
C LEU A 66 -3.71 -7.67 -5.01
N VAL A 67 -3.82 -8.59 -5.97
CA VAL A 67 -2.66 -9.07 -6.74
C VAL A 67 -2.07 -7.94 -7.57
N PHE A 68 -2.90 -7.13 -8.21
CA PHE A 68 -2.44 -5.94 -8.94
C PHE A 68 -1.73 -4.94 -8.02
N TYR A 69 -2.28 -4.66 -6.83
CA TYR A 69 -1.62 -3.83 -5.82
C TYR A 69 -0.27 -4.40 -5.38
N PHE A 70 -0.22 -5.70 -5.11
CA PHE A 70 1.02 -6.37 -4.71
C PHE A 70 2.13 -6.17 -5.76
N ILE A 71 1.80 -6.35 -7.03
CA ILE A 71 2.72 -6.09 -8.15
C ILE A 71 3.12 -4.61 -8.19
N LEU A 72 2.21 -3.66 -7.99
CA LEU A 72 2.57 -2.23 -7.98
C LEU A 72 3.53 -1.88 -6.83
N PHE A 73 3.27 -2.38 -5.62
CA PHE A 73 4.10 -2.13 -4.43
C PHE A 73 5.50 -2.75 -4.52
N MET A 74 5.69 -3.74 -5.39
CA MET A 74 7.01 -4.31 -5.69
C MET A 74 7.93 -3.31 -6.42
N PHE A 75 7.38 -2.31 -7.12
CA PHE A 75 8.15 -1.35 -7.92
C PHE A 75 8.13 0.08 -7.39
N ILE A 76 6.99 0.51 -6.84
CA ILE A 76 6.71 1.90 -6.51
C ILE A 76 6.52 2.03 -5.00
N ASP A 77 6.97 3.16 -4.45
CA ASP A 77 6.77 3.53 -3.05
C ASP A 77 5.29 3.55 -2.61
N ASN A 78 5.05 3.24 -1.34
CA ASN A 78 3.72 2.96 -0.81
C ASN A 78 2.75 4.15 -0.92
N ILE A 79 3.20 5.34 -0.56
CA ILE A 79 2.38 6.55 -0.56
C ILE A 79 1.92 6.89 -1.98
N ALA A 80 2.83 6.78 -2.95
CA ALA A 80 2.53 7.08 -4.34
C ALA A 80 1.47 6.15 -4.93
N VAL A 81 1.61 4.83 -4.73
CA VAL A 81 0.65 3.85 -5.24
C VAL A 81 -0.73 4.08 -4.63
N ILE A 82 -0.82 4.24 -3.31
CA ILE A 82 -2.11 4.38 -2.62
C ILE A 82 -2.82 5.65 -3.11
N LEU A 83 -2.14 6.80 -3.08
CA LEU A 83 -2.77 8.06 -3.46
C LEU A 83 -3.23 8.10 -4.92
N MET A 84 -2.49 7.48 -5.83
CA MET A 84 -2.85 7.44 -7.25
C MET A 84 -3.99 6.46 -7.55
N THR A 85 -4.06 5.34 -6.84
CA THR A 85 -4.99 4.24 -7.16
C THR A 85 -6.32 4.36 -6.43
N VAL A 86 -6.35 4.94 -5.23
CA VAL A 86 -7.58 5.12 -4.42
C VAL A 86 -8.75 5.73 -5.22
N PRO A 87 -8.56 6.79 -6.03
CA PRO A 87 -9.65 7.37 -6.84
C PRO A 87 -10.22 6.43 -7.90
N ILE A 88 -9.44 5.45 -8.36
CA ILE A 88 -9.87 4.44 -9.33
C ILE A 88 -10.57 3.28 -8.62
N VAL A 89 -10.04 2.85 -7.48
CA VAL A 89 -10.45 1.61 -6.82
C VAL A 89 -11.69 1.78 -5.94
N LEU A 90 -11.81 2.88 -5.19
CA LEU A 90 -13.01 3.17 -4.37
C LEU A 90 -14.33 3.04 -5.14
N PRO A 91 -14.51 3.67 -6.33
CA PRO A 91 -15.77 3.54 -7.07
C PRO A 91 -16.00 2.13 -7.65
N ILE A 92 -15.01 1.24 -7.62
CA ILE A 92 -15.14 -0.16 -8.04
C ILE A 92 -15.61 -1.03 -6.87
N ILE A 93 -15.11 -0.79 -5.65
CA ILE A 93 -15.40 -1.62 -4.46
C ILE A 93 -16.70 -1.23 -3.75
N GLU A 94 -17.06 0.05 -3.69
CA GLU A 94 -18.29 0.50 -3.01
C GLU A 94 -19.57 -0.16 -3.58
N PRO A 95 -19.77 -0.27 -4.91
CA PRO A 95 -20.94 -0.95 -5.48
C PRO A 95 -20.97 -2.47 -5.24
N LEU A 96 -19.85 -3.07 -4.82
CA LEU A 96 -19.73 -4.50 -4.55
C LEU A 96 -20.08 -4.87 -3.10
N ASN A 97 -20.52 -3.89 -2.28
CA ASN A 97 -20.78 -4.03 -0.83
C ASN A 97 -19.55 -4.51 -0.05
N VAL A 98 -18.34 -4.17 -0.52
CA VAL A 98 -17.10 -4.42 0.21
C VAL A 98 -16.84 -3.24 1.13
N ASP A 99 -16.57 -3.53 2.42
CA ASP A 99 -16.20 -2.51 3.39
C ASP A 99 -14.87 -1.84 2.97
N PRO A 100 -14.84 -0.51 2.72
CA PRO A 100 -13.63 0.20 2.31
C PRO A 100 -12.51 0.16 3.34
N ILE A 101 -12.84 0.11 4.64
CA ILE A 101 -11.87 0.02 5.73
C ILE A 101 -11.20 -1.35 5.68
N TRP A 102 -12.01 -2.41 5.56
CA TRP A 102 -11.49 -3.77 5.42
C TRP A 102 -10.58 -3.89 4.19
N PHE A 103 -11.03 -3.36 3.05
CA PHE A 103 -10.24 -3.35 1.82
C PHE A 103 -8.94 -2.55 1.97
N GLY A 104 -8.99 -1.38 2.61
CA GLY A 104 -7.81 -0.56 2.88
C GLY A 104 -6.77 -1.30 3.72
N VAL A 105 -7.20 -2.05 4.74
CA VAL A 105 -6.29 -2.87 5.55
C VAL A 105 -5.67 -4.00 4.72
N MET A 106 -6.45 -4.65 3.86
CA MET A 106 -5.93 -5.69 2.95
C MET A 106 -4.87 -5.10 2.00
N VAL A 107 -5.11 -3.92 1.43
CA VAL A 107 -4.12 -3.19 0.60
C VAL A 107 -2.88 -2.83 1.41
N MET A 108 -3.03 -2.38 2.67
CA MET A 108 -1.90 -2.06 3.54
C MET A 108 -1.06 -3.28 3.88
N VAL A 109 -1.69 -4.43 4.14
CA VAL A 109 -0.97 -5.70 4.33
C VAL A 109 -0.21 -6.05 3.05
N SER A 110 -0.87 -6.05 1.89
CA SER A 110 -0.23 -6.27 0.59
C SER A 110 0.94 -5.32 0.33
N CYS A 111 0.83 -4.06 0.76
CA CYS A 111 1.89 -3.07 0.69
C CYS A 111 3.13 -3.49 1.50
N THR A 112 2.93 -3.87 2.78
CA THR A 112 4.06 -4.30 3.63
C THR A 112 4.81 -5.49 3.04
N ILE A 113 4.09 -6.41 2.40
CA ILE A 113 4.66 -7.60 1.75
C ILE A 113 5.34 -7.19 0.43
N GLY A 114 4.74 -6.29 -0.35
CA GLY A 114 5.30 -5.81 -1.62
C GLY A 114 6.63 -5.09 -1.44
N LEU A 115 6.77 -4.25 -0.42
CA LEU A 115 8.00 -3.48 -0.15
C LEU A 115 9.21 -4.33 0.30
N ILE A 116 8.97 -5.57 0.71
CA ILE A 116 10.01 -6.51 1.13
C ILE A 116 10.26 -7.63 0.09
N THR A 117 9.37 -7.78 -0.89
CA THR A 117 9.45 -8.78 -1.96
C THR A 117 10.34 -8.26 -3.11
N PRO A 118 11.29 -9.05 -3.64
CA PRO A 118 12.08 -8.67 -4.81
C PRO A 118 11.17 -8.44 -6.03
N PRO A 119 11.23 -7.25 -6.66
CA PRO A 119 12.29 -6.84 -7.57
C PRO A 119 13.01 -5.55 -7.16
N VAL A 120 12.32 -4.60 -6.52
CA VAL A 120 12.94 -3.40 -5.92
C VAL A 120 13.11 -3.56 -4.42
N GLY A 121 12.16 -4.15 -3.70
CA GLY A 121 12.32 -4.50 -2.28
C GLY A 121 12.90 -3.37 -1.41
N THR A 122 12.38 -2.14 -1.57
CA THR A 122 12.99 -0.90 -1.06
C THR A 122 13.41 -0.99 0.40
N ASN A 123 12.61 -1.63 1.25
CA ASN A 123 12.93 -1.81 2.67
C ASN A 123 14.18 -2.69 2.89
N VAL A 124 14.32 -3.77 2.12
CA VAL A 124 15.48 -4.67 2.17
C VAL A 124 16.73 -3.94 1.67
N PHE A 125 16.63 -3.14 0.61
CA PHE A 125 17.75 -2.34 0.09
C PHE A 125 18.23 -1.27 1.07
N ILE A 126 17.32 -0.58 1.76
CA ILE A 126 17.70 0.43 2.76
C ILE A 126 18.47 -0.22 3.91
N VAL A 127 18.00 -1.37 4.39
CA VAL A 127 18.69 -2.09 5.47
C VAL A 127 20.02 -2.69 4.99
N GLY A 128 20.06 -3.28 3.80
CA GLY A 128 21.28 -3.81 3.20
C GLY A 128 22.36 -2.74 3.01
N SER A 129 21.98 -1.56 2.49
CA SER A 129 22.92 -0.44 2.30
C SER A 129 23.43 0.14 3.62
N THR A 130 22.64 0.12 4.69
CA THR A 130 23.06 0.63 6.01
C THR A 130 23.93 -0.38 6.78
N THR A 131 23.66 -1.68 6.62
CA THR A 131 24.34 -2.75 7.39
C THR A 131 25.53 -3.38 6.65
N GLY A 132 25.64 -3.18 5.33
CA GLY A 132 26.67 -3.80 4.50
C GLY A 132 26.45 -5.31 4.24
N THR A 133 25.26 -5.83 4.58
CA THR A 133 24.91 -7.25 4.40
C THR A 133 24.60 -7.55 2.93
N SER A 134 24.87 -8.77 2.47
CA SER A 134 24.56 -9.18 1.09
C SER A 134 23.05 -9.16 0.84
N ILE A 135 22.63 -8.34 -0.12
CA ILE A 135 21.23 -8.11 -0.49
C ILE A 135 20.58 -9.41 -0.96
N GLU A 136 21.30 -10.26 -1.70
CA GLU A 136 20.80 -11.56 -2.17
C GLU A 136 20.43 -12.51 -1.03
N GLY A 137 21.25 -12.56 0.03
CA GLY A 137 20.99 -13.41 1.20
C GLY A 137 19.76 -12.94 1.97
N MET A 138 19.59 -11.61 2.10
CA MET A 138 18.41 -11.02 2.73
C MET A 138 17.15 -11.27 1.91
N PHE A 139 17.21 -11.15 0.58
CA PHE A 139 16.04 -11.39 -0.26
C PHE A 139 15.50 -12.81 -0.16
N LYS A 140 16.37 -13.82 -0.10
CA LYS A 140 15.92 -15.21 0.00
C LYS A 140 15.11 -15.46 1.27
N ILE A 141 15.59 -14.96 2.41
CA ILE A 141 14.92 -15.09 3.71
C ILE A 141 13.64 -14.25 3.72
N THR A 142 13.73 -13.02 3.24
CA THR A 142 12.63 -12.06 3.29
C THR A 142 11.49 -12.46 2.36
N PHE A 143 11.79 -13.02 1.20
CA PHE A 143 10.78 -13.52 0.26
C PHE A 143 9.98 -14.70 0.85
N ILE A 144 10.67 -15.65 1.49
CA ILE A 144 10.02 -16.78 2.16
C ILE A 144 9.14 -16.29 3.31
N PHE A 145 9.65 -15.35 4.10
CA PHE A 145 8.88 -14.71 5.16
C PHE A 145 7.65 -13.98 4.61
N ALA A 146 7.83 -13.17 3.57
CA ALA A 146 6.76 -12.41 2.91
C ALA A 146 5.66 -13.31 2.38
N LEU A 147 6.02 -14.42 1.73
CA LEU A 147 5.07 -15.38 1.20
C LEU A 147 4.27 -16.04 2.33
N ILE A 148 4.95 -16.53 3.37
CA ILE A 148 4.29 -17.20 4.50
C ILE A 148 3.40 -16.21 5.28
N SER A 149 3.92 -15.03 5.58
CA SER A 149 3.18 -14.00 6.32
C SER A 149 1.99 -13.51 5.51
N SER A 150 2.11 -13.35 4.19
CA SER A 150 1.01 -12.91 3.34
C SER A 150 -0.14 -13.90 3.35
N VAL A 151 0.14 -15.19 3.14
CA VAL A 151 -0.90 -16.22 3.12
C VAL A 151 -1.57 -16.34 4.48
N ILE A 152 -0.80 -16.36 5.57
CA ILE A 152 -1.35 -16.50 6.93
C ILE A 152 -2.18 -15.26 7.31
N VAL A 153 -1.62 -14.06 7.14
CA VAL A 153 -2.30 -12.82 7.55
C VAL A 153 -3.52 -12.56 6.66
N LEU A 154 -3.42 -12.71 5.35
CA LEU A 154 -4.58 -12.53 4.45
C LEU A 154 -5.67 -13.56 4.76
N ALA A 155 -5.31 -14.84 4.98
CA ALA A 155 -6.30 -15.86 5.34
C ALA A 155 -7.00 -15.53 6.67
N LEU A 156 -6.24 -15.11 7.70
CA LEU A 156 -6.81 -14.71 8.98
C LEU A 156 -7.74 -13.49 8.86
N LEU A 157 -7.35 -12.47 8.10
CA LEU A 157 -8.15 -11.25 7.92
C LEU A 157 -9.41 -11.49 7.06
N ILE A 158 -9.37 -12.47 6.17
CA ILE A 158 -10.55 -12.93 5.41
C ILE A 158 -11.48 -13.74 6.31
N MET A 159 -10.95 -14.62 7.16
CA MET A 159 -11.75 -15.46 8.07
C MET A 159 -12.35 -14.66 9.24
N PHE A 160 -11.66 -13.63 9.70
CA PHE A 160 -12.05 -12.80 10.85
C PHE A 160 -12.05 -11.31 10.49
N PRO A 161 -12.95 -10.84 9.60
CA PRO A 161 -13.04 -9.42 9.22
C PRO A 161 -13.36 -8.52 10.43
N GLY A 162 -13.98 -9.08 11.46
CA GLY A 162 -14.25 -8.38 12.72
C GLY A 162 -12.99 -7.89 13.43
N LEU A 163 -11.82 -8.51 13.24
CA LEU A 163 -10.56 -7.98 13.79
C LEU A 163 -10.21 -6.60 13.23
N ILE A 164 -10.57 -6.36 11.97
CA ILE A 164 -10.30 -5.10 11.28
C ILE A 164 -11.31 -4.02 11.69
N THR A 165 -12.59 -4.38 11.75
CA THR A 165 -13.67 -3.41 11.97
C THR A 165 -14.00 -3.17 13.44
N TRP A 166 -13.57 -4.05 14.35
CA TRP A 166 -13.85 -3.94 15.78
C TRP A 166 -13.32 -2.65 16.39
N LEU A 167 -12.04 -2.33 16.20
CA LEU A 167 -11.44 -1.13 16.78
C LEU A 167 -12.03 0.17 16.18
N PRO A 168 -12.16 0.32 14.83
CA PRO A 168 -12.87 1.45 14.24
C PRO A 168 -14.31 1.61 14.74
N SER A 169 -15.03 0.50 14.92
CA SER A 169 -16.44 0.55 15.38
C SER A 169 -16.60 1.07 16.81
N ILE A 170 -15.57 0.91 17.66
CA ILE A 170 -15.55 1.43 19.03
C ILE A 170 -15.12 2.90 19.06
N MET A 171 -14.17 3.30 18.21
CA MET A 171 -13.65 4.68 18.18
C MET A 171 -14.54 5.66 17.39
N ALA A 172 -15.39 5.15 16.48
CA ALA A 172 -16.34 5.96 15.71
C ALA A 172 -17.67 6.24 16.45
N LYS A 173 -17.80 5.77 17.70
CA LYS A 173 -18.88 6.13 18.63
C LYS A 173 -18.42 7.22 19.58
#